data_AF-A0A9E1L9S2-F1
#
_entry.id   AF-A0A9E1L9S2-F1
#
_cell.length_a   1.000
_cell.length_b   1.000
_cell.length_c   1.000
_cell.angle_alpha   90.00
_cell.angle_beta   90.00
_cell.angle_gamma   90.00
#
_symmetry.space_group_name_H-M   'P 1'
#
loop_
_entity.id
_entity.type
_entity.pdbx_description
1 polymer ?
#
loop_
_entity_poly.entity_id
_entity_poly.type
_entity_poly.pdbx_seq_one_letter_code
_entity_poly.pdbx_strand_id
1 'polypeptide(L)'
;TNYRKLLLIISDGEPSDIDVDDSEYLVEDAKYAVKRLAYNGIDVFCVGVESESNKNLSRIFGNKNYVIIKSASELPKKLPLIYLTLSK
;
A
#
# COMPACT_ATOMS: atom_id res chain seq x y z
N THR A 1 -18.96 -7.86 17.93
CA THR A 1 -17.52 -7.52 17.86
C THR A 1 -17.27 -6.95 16.48
N ASN A 2 -16.87 -5.69 16.35
CA ASN A 2 -16.61 -5.09 15.04
C ASN A 2 -15.19 -5.46 14.60
N TYR A 3 -15.05 -6.30 13.57
CA TYR A 3 -13.75 -6.72 13.07
C TYR A 3 -13.28 -5.75 11.98
N ARG A 4 -12.11 -5.16 12.17
CA ARG A 4 -11.47 -4.27 11.18
C ARG A 4 -10.82 -5.14 10.09
N LYS A 5 -11.11 -4.86 8.81
CA LYS A 5 -10.55 -5.60 7.68
C LYS A 5 -9.27 -4.92 7.21
N LEU A 6 -8.19 -5.68 7.10
CA LEU A 6 -6.89 -5.21 6.61
C LEU A 6 -6.52 -5.97 5.32
N LEU A 7 -6.20 -5.21 4.27
CA LEU A 7 -5.52 -5.69 3.08
C LEU A 7 -4.04 -5.29 3.16
N LEU A 8 -3.17 -6.27 3.39
CA LEU A 8 -1.72 -6.09 3.34
C LEU A 8 -1.23 -6.44 1.94
N ILE A 9 -0.62 -5.47 1.26
CA ILE A 9 -0.06 -5.64 -0.09
C ILE A 9 1.45 -5.73 0.01
N ILE A 10 2.06 -6.63 -0.77
CA ILE A 10 3.52 -6.70 -0.94
C ILE A 10 3.79 -6.49 -2.43
N SER A 11 4.44 -5.38 -2.78
CA SER A 11 4.61 -4.92 -4.17
C SER A 11 5.77 -3.94 -4.29
N ASP A 12 6.29 -3.72 -5.49
CA ASP A 12 7.24 -2.67 -5.84
C ASP A 12 6.61 -1.27 -5.96
N GLY A 13 5.28 -1.19 -5.96
CA GLY A 13 4.52 0.06 -5.97
C GLY A 13 4.28 0.65 -7.35
N GLU A 14 4.62 -0.06 -8.43
CA GLU A 14 4.40 0.42 -9.79
C GLU A 14 3.01 -0.02 -10.30
N PRO A 15 2.07 0.91 -10.54
CA PRO A 15 0.79 0.57 -11.13
C PRO A 15 0.96 0.29 -12.63
N SER A 16 0.19 -0.66 -13.17
CA SER A 16 0.20 -1.01 -14.58
C SER A 16 -1.18 -1.47 -15.05
N ASP A 17 -1.48 -1.20 -16.31
CA ASP A 17 -2.66 -1.71 -17.02
C ASP A 17 -2.26 -2.14 -18.45
N ILE A 18 -3.07 -2.99 -19.09
CA ILE A 18 -2.80 -3.55 -20.42
C ILE A 18 -3.16 -2.57 -21.55
N ASP A 19 -4.02 -1.60 -21.28
CA ASP A 19 -4.63 -0.71 -22.27
C ASP A 19 -4.43 0.78 -21.98
N VAL A 20 -3.73 1.11 -20.88
CA VAL A 20 -3.41 2.48 -20.49
C VAL A 20 -1.92 2.64 -20.24
N ASP A 21 -1.28 3.51 -21.02
CA ASP A 21 0.15 3.83 -20.91
C ASP A 21 0.43 5.10 -20.08
N ASP A 22 -0.61 5.85 -19.68
CA ASP A 22 -0.45 7.09 -18.90
C ASP A 22 -0.11 6.77 -17.43
N SER A 23 1.16 6.94 -17.07
CA SER A 23 1.67 6.64 -15.73
C SER A 23 1.04 7.48 -14.63
N GLU A 24 0.66 8.73 -14.90
CA GLU A 24 0.01 9.59 -13.90
C GLU A 24 -1.43 9.15 -13.68
N TYR A 25 -2.14 8.75 -14.74
CA TYR A 25 -3.46 8.17 -14.64
C TYR A 25 -3.44 6.89 -13.80
N LEU A 26 -2.50 5.97 -14.09
CA LEU A 26 -2.37 4.70 -13.37
C LEU A 26 -2.15 4.89 -11.86
N VAL A 27 -1.34 5.88 -11.47
CA VAL A 27 -1.12 6.23 -10.06
C VAL A 27 -2.40 6.77 -9.40
N GLU A 28 -3.12 7.66 -10.07
CA GLU A 28 -4.35 8.22 -9.51
C GLU A 28 -5.51 7.20 -9.47
N ASP A 29 -5.57 6.27 -10.42
CA ASP A 29 -6.54 5.17 -10.40
C ASP A 29 -6.28 4.20 -9.23
N ALA A 30 -5.04 3.75 -9.06
CA ALA A 30 -4.66 2.91 -7.92
C ALA A 30 -4.94 3.60 -6.57
N LYS A 31 -4.63 4.90 -6.47
CA LYS A 31 -4.96 5.73 -5.30
C LYS A 31 -6.47 5.82 -5.07
N TYR A 32 -7.27 5.96 -6.13
CA TYR A 32 -8.73 5.98 -6.03
C TYR A 32 -9.27 4.63 -5.52
N ALA A 33 -8.72 3.51 -5.99
CA ALA A 33 -9.05 2.17 -5.51
C ALA A 33 -8.77 2.01 -4.00
N VAL A 34 -7.57 2.42 -3.55
CA VAL A 34 -7.20 2.42 -2.11
C VAL A 34 -8.15 3.26 -1.29
N LYS A 35 -8.45 4.49 -1.75
CA LYS A 35 -9.40 5.38 -1.07
C LYS A 35 -10.79 4.76 -0.97
N ARG A 36 -11.25 4.08 -2.02
CA ARG A 36 -12.56 3.41 -2.05
C ARG A 36 -12.62 2.24 -1.08
N LEU A 37 -11.55 1.46 -0.94
CA LEU A 37 -11.46 0.40 0.07
C LEU A 37 -11.56 0.97 1.49
N ALA A 38 -10.88 2.07 1.78
CA ALA A 38 -10.97 2.74 3.08
C ALA A 38 -12.39 3.21 3.39
N TYR A 39 -13.12 3.79 2.42
CA TYR A 39 -14.53 4.14 2.59
C TYR A 39 -15.44 2.93 2.89
N ASN A 40 -15.04 1.73 2.48
CA ASN A 40 -15.75 0.48 2.76
C ASN A 40 -15.27 -0.20 4.06
N GLY A 41 -14.48 0.49 4.89
CA GLY A 41 -13.98 -0.04 6.16
C GLY A 41 -12.89 -1.10 6.00
N ILE A 42 -12.17 -1.09 4.87
CA ILE A 42 -11.02 -1.95 4.60
C ILE A 42 -9.78 -1.06 4.60
N ASP A 43 -8.91 -1.21 5.60
CA ASP A 43 -7.62 -0.54 5.60
C ASP A 43 -6.69 -1.24 4.62
N VAL A 44 -5.93 -0.46 3.87
CA VAL A 44 -4.93 -0.96 2.95
C VAL A 44 -3.57 -0.50 3.44
N PHE A 45 -2.62 -1.41 3.54
CA PHE A 45 -1.24 -1.11 3.90
C PHE A 45 -0.29 -1.80 2.92
N CYS A 46 0.68 -1.08 2.37
CA CYS A 46 1.65 -1.63 1.43
C CYS A 46 3.02 -1.84 2.07
N VAL A 47 3.57 -3.04 1.94
CA VAL A 47 4.98 -3.33 2.15
C VAL A 47 5.68 -3.27 0.80
N GLY A 48 6.29 -2.12 0.54
CA GLY A 48 7.12 -1.85 -0.62
C GLY A 48 8.40 -2.67 -0.58
N VAL A 49 8.81 -3.27 -1.70
CA VAL A 49 10.19 -3.72 -1.90
C VAL A 49 11.02 -2.55 -2.44
N GLU A 50 12.30 -2.47 -2.08
CA GLU A 50 13.18 -1.39 -2.54
C GLU A 50 13.24 -1.34 -4.08
N SER A 51 12.64 -0.29 -4.67
CA SER A 51 12.58 -0.02 -6.11
C SER A 51 12.73 1.48 -6.40
N GLU A 52 13.02 1.85 -7.66
CA GLU A 52 12.99 3.26 -8.10
C GLU A 52 11.56 3.86 -8.02
N SER A 53 10.53 3.00 -8.09
CA SER A 53 9.10 3.32 -8.06
C SER A 53 8.55 3.66 -6.68
N ASN A 54 9.38 3.67 -5.64
CA ASN A 54 8.99 4.00 -4.26
C ASN A 54 8.25 5.35 -4.11
N LYS A 55 8.44 6.28 -5.05
CA LYS A 55 7.72 7.57 -5.08
C LYS A 55 6.20 7.39 -5.20
N ASN A 56 5.76 6.37 -5.95
CA ASN A 56 4.35 6.10 -6.21
C ASN A 56 3.62 5.55 -4.98
N LEU A 57 4.31 4.77 -4.12
CA LEU A 57 3.74 4.22 -2.89
C LEU A 57 3.12 5.30 -1.99
N SER A 58 3.84 6.42 -1.81
CA SER A 58 3.36 7.54 -0.99
C SER A 58 2.11 8.20 -1.58
N ARG A 59 1.99 8.24 -2.92
CA ARG A 59 0.86 8.83 -3.64
C ARG A 59 -0.37 7.93 -3.60
N ILE A 60 -0.17 6.61 -3.73
CA ILE A 60 -1.24 5.60 -3.79
C ILE A 60 -1.80 5.31 -2.39
N PHE A 61 -0.93 5.00 -1.44
CA PHE A 61 -1.33 4.53 -0.10
C PHE A 61 -1.41 5.67 0.93
N GLY A 62 -0.68 6.77 0.70
CA GLY A 62 -0.50 7.85 1.66
C GLY A 62 0.64 7.60 2.65
N ASN A 63 1.21 8.68 3.18
CA ASN A 63 2.45 8.69 3.98
C ASN A 63 2.47 7.80 5.24
N LYS A 64 1.31 7.29 5.68
CA LYS A 64 1.19 6.46 6.89
C LYS A 64 0.87 4.98 6.60
N ASN A 65 0.57 4.64 5.35
CA ASN A 65 0.05 3.33 4.98
C ASN A 65 1.01 2.53 4.09
N TYR A 66 2.30 2.83 4.17
CA TYR A 66 3.32 1.99 3.54
C TYR A 66 4.62 1.94 4.35
N VAL A 67 5.42 0.92 4.10
CA VAL A 67 6.82 0.81 4.54
C VAL A 67 7.63 0.16 3.44
N ILE A 68 8.91 0.50 3.32
CA ILE A 68 9.82 -0.14 2.37
C ILE A 68 10.71 -1.13 3.13
N ILE A 69 10.88 -2.34 2.59
CA ILE A 69 11.81 -3.37 3.07
C ILE A 69 12.86 -3.67 2.00
N LYS A 70 14.08 -3.99 2.42
CA LYS A 70 15.17 -4.38 1.50
C LYS A 70 15.27 -5.88 1.32
N SER A 71 14.76 -6.65 2.28
CA SER A 71 14.72 -8.10 2.22
C SER A 71 13.47 -8.65 2.90
N ALA A 72 13.02 -9.83 2.46
CA ALA A 72 11.90 -10.53 3.08
C ALA A 72 12.12 -10.82 4.58
N SER A 73 13.39 -10.92 5.01
CA SER A 73 13.75 -11.14 6.41
C SER A 73 13.37 -9.99 7.36
N GLU A 74 13.11 -8.79 6.82
CA GLU A 74 12.66 -7.63 7.60
C GLU A 74 11.16 -7.66 7.90
N LEU A 75 10.37 -8.35 7.07
CA LEU A 75 8.91 -8.35 7.17
C LEU A 75 8.42 -8.81 8.57
N PRO A 76 8.90 -9.92 9.17
CA PRO A 76 8.49 -10.32 10.52
C PRO A 76 8.76 -9.27 11.59
N LYS A 77 9.84 -8.48 11.43
CA LYS A 77 10.20 -7.42 12.39
C LYS A 77 9.30 -6.18 12.25
N LYS A 78 8.77 -5.92 11.06
CA LYS A 78 7.92 -4.76 10.74
C LYS A 78 6.44 -5.01 10.99
N LEU A 79 5.96 -6.24 10.80
CA LEU A 79 4.54 -6.61 10.96
C LEU A 79 3.91 -6.16 12.30
N PRO A 80 4.58 -6.29 13.47
CA PRO A 80 4.02 -5.80 14.74
C PRO A 80 3.79 -4.27 14.73
N LEU A 81 4.70 -3.50 14.14
CA LEU A 81 4.57 -2.04 14.04
C LEU A 81 3.43 -1.64 13.10
N ILE A 82 3.24 -2.40 12.01
CA ILE A 82 2.11 -2.19 11.09
C ILE A 82 0.80 -2.42 11.83
N TYR A 83 0.68 -3.54 12.56
CA TYR A 83 -0.51 -3.85 13.36
C TYR A 83 -0.83 -2.78 14.41
N LEU A 84 0.18 -2.27 15.13
CA LEU A 84 0.01 -1.19 16.13
C LEU A 84 -0.41 0.15 15.50
N THR A 85 -0.01 0.41 14.25
CA THR A 85 -0.40 1.64 13.54
C THR A 85 -1.86 1.58 13.12
N LEU A 86 -2.36 0.38 12.81
CA LEU A 86 -3.72 0.13 12.35
C LEU A 86 -4.72 -0.15 13.48
N SER A 87 -4.24 -0.34 14.72
CA SER A 87 -5.10 -0.55 15.90
C SER A 87 -5.51 0.74 16.61
N LYS A 88 -5.05 1.90 16.13
CA LYS A 88 -5.54 3.23 16.53
C LYS A 88 -6.76 3.64 15.71
#